data_AF-A0A2G2B605-F1
#
_entry.id   AF-A0A2G2B605-F1
#
_cell.length_a   1.000
_cell.length_b   1.000
_cell.length_c   1.000
_cell.angle_alpha   90.00
_cell.angle_beta   90.00
_cell.angle_gamma   90.00
#
_symmetry.space_group_name_H-M   'P 1'
#
loop_
_entity.id
_entity.type
_entity.pdbx_description
1 polymer ?
#
loop_
_entity_poly.entity_id
_entity_poly.type
_entity_poly.pdbx_seq_one_letter_code
_entity_poly.pdbx_strand_id
1 'polypeptide(L)'
;MGHWTDAGGQTPAERLRIRFARVRLLNDLLKPLGLGARDLGVQPGIQVSNGTGQTKICQTLEEVWDQVALFRGRPFDPLDVG
;
A
#
# COMPACT_ATOMS: atom_id res chain seq x y z
N MET A 1 -7.46 9.09 20.32
CA MET A 1 -7.84 9.49 18.96
C MET A 1 -7.58 8.30 18.04
N GLY A 2 -8.62 7.75 17.41
CA GLY A 2 -8.49 6.58 16.54
C GLY A 2 -8.04 6.96 15.14
N HIS A 3 -7.08 6.23 14.58
CA HIS A 3 -6.67 6.37 13.20
C HIS A 3 -7.80 5.84 12.31
N TRP A 4 -8.19 6.58 11.26
CA TRP A 4 -9.33 6.24 10.40
C TRP A 4 -9.22 4.85 9.73
N THR A 5 -8.03 4.24 9.73
CA THR A 5 -7.76 2.87 9.29
C THR A 5 -8.33 1.81 10.24
N ASP A 6 -8.44 2.08 11.54
CA ASP A 6 -8.99 1.19 12.58
C ASP A 6 -10.53 1.29 12.70
N ALA A 7 -11.12 2.37 12.17
CA ALA A 7 -12.56 2.62 12.23
C ALA A 7 -13.39 1.69 11.33
N GLY A 8 -12.76 0.90 10.46
CA GLY A 8 -13.47 0.12 9.44
C GLY A 8 -14.04 -1.22 9.91
N GLY A 9 -13.50 -1.84 10.96
CA GLY A 9 -13.88 -3.19 11.39
C GLY A 9 -14.25 -3.24 12.87
N GLN A 10 -15.44 -3.78 13.17
CA GLN A 10 -15.96 -3.96 14.52
C GLN A 10 -15.17 -5.04 15.29
N THR A 11 -14.61 -6.02 14.57
CA THR A 11 -13.79 -7.11 15.14
C THR A 11 -12.34 -7.10 14.65
N PRO A 12 -11.38 -7.70 15.38
CA PRO A 12 -10.00 -7.86 14.89
C PRO A 12 -9.91 -8.57 13.54
N ALA A 13 -10.77 -9.58 13.31
CA ALA A 13 -10.83 -10.32 12.05
C ALA A 13 -11.30 -9.44 10.89
N GLU A 14 -12.30 -8.59 11.10
CA GLU A 14 -12.76 -7.61 10.10
C GLU A 14 -11.68 -6.59 9.77
N ARG A 15 -10.98 -6.05 10.79
CA ARG A 15 -9.87 -5.12 10.55
C ARG A 15 -8.77 -5.75 9.71
N LEU A 16 -8.45 -7.04 9.94
CA LEU A 16 -7.48 -7.76 9.12
C LEU A 16 -7.96 -7.98 7.68
N ARG A 17 -9.24 -8.36 7.47
CA ARG A 17 -9.81 -8.48 6.13
C ARG A 17 -9.76 -7.16 5.37
N ILE A 18 -10.08 -6.05 6.02
CA ILE A 18 -10.02 -4.71 5.43
C ILE A 18 -8.59 -4.34 5.02
N ARG A 19 -7.60 -4.66 5.86
CA ARG A 19 -6.17 -4.47 5.53
C ARG A 19 -5.78 -5.25 4.27
N PHE A 20 -6.13 -6.53 4.18
CA PHE A 20 -5.83 -7.32 2.98
C PHE A 20 -6.58 -6.86 1.73
N ALA A 21 -7.83 -6.41 1.87
CA ALA A 21 -8.60 -5.84 0.76
C ALA A 21 -7.92 -4.57 0.20
N ARG A 22 -7.42 -3.68 1.08
CA ARG A 22 -6.66 -2.48 0.67
C ARG A 22 -5.40 -2.85 -0.11
N VAL A 23 -4.63 -3.82 0.37
CA VAL A 23 -3.42 -4.27 -0.31
C VAL A 23 -3.71 -4.93 -1.67
N ARG A 24 -4.84 -5.62 -1.80
CA ARG A 24 -5.28 -6.16 -3.10
C ARG A 24 -5.52 -5.03 -4.11
N LEU A 25 -6.27 -4.00 -3.73
CA LEU A 25 -6.53 -2.84 -4.59
C LEU A 25 -5.23 -2.12 -4.99
N LEU A 26 -4.29 -1.96 -4.05
CA LEU A 26 -2.98 -1.40 -4.36
C LEU A 26 -2.23 -2.26 -5.37
N ASN A 27 -2.22 -3.58 -5.23
CA ASN A 27 -1.58 -4.45 -6.21
C ASN A 27 -2.20 -4.33 -7.61
N ASP A 28 -3.52 -4.16 -7.72
CA ASP A 28 -4.17 -3.98 -9.01
C ASP A 28 -3.66 -2.71 -9.73
N LEU A 29 -3.44 -1.62 -8.98
CA LEU A 29 -2.87 -0.35 -9.50
C LEU A 29 -1.36 -0.44 -9.78
N LEU A 30 -0.61 -1.17 -8.95
CA LEU A 30 0.85 -1.22 -9.02
C LEU A 30 1.38 -2.26 -10.01
N LYS A 31 0.60 -3.29 -10.33
CA LYS A 31 1.01 -4.39 -11.22
C LYS A 31 1.47 -3.91 -12.60
N PRO A 32 0.77 -2.99 -13.31
CA PRO A 32 1.24 -2.46 -14.59
C PRO A 32 2.59 -1.72 -14.50
N LEU A 33 2.96 -1.26 -13.30
CA LEU A 33 4.22 -0.55 -13.06
C LEU A 33 5.39 -1.47 -12.74
N GLY A 34 5.16 -2.80 -12.62
CA GLY A 34 6.16 -3.75 -12.14
C GLY A 34 6.43 -3.65 -10.63
N LEU A 35 5.51 -3.06 -9.88
CA LEU A 35 5.58 -2.86 -8.44
C LEU A 35 4.55 -3.76 -7.72
N GLY A 36 4.72 -3.93 -6.41
CA GLY A 36 3.78 -4.68 -5.59
C GLY A 36 3.65 -4.12 -4.18
N ALA A 37 2.55 -4.44 -3.52
CA ALA A 37 2.23 -4.08 -2.15
C ALA A 37 1.91 -5.33 -1.32
N ARG A 38 2.33 -5.36 -0.05
CA ARG A 38 2.01 -6.42 0.92
C ARG A 38 1.68 -5.84 2.27
N ASP A 39 0.74 -6.47 2.98
CA ASP A 39 0.57 -6.28 4.42
C ASP A 39 1.32 -7.41 5.11
N LEU A 40 2.24 -7.08 6.02
CA LEU A 40 3.07 -8.06 6.73
C LEU A 40 2.36 -8.72 7.93
N GLY A 41 1.15 -8.29 8.25
CA GLY A 41 0.33 -8.78 9.36
C GLY A 41 0.82 -8.26 10.71
N VAL A 42 2.03 -8.69 11.09
CA VAL A 42 2.68 -8.41 12.38
C VAL A 42 3.29 -7.02 12.47
N GLN A 43 3.85 -6.52 11.36
CA GLN A 43 4.41 -5.18 11.29
C GLN A 43 3.37 -4.22 10.68
N PRO A 44 2.99 -3.14 11.38
CA PRO A 44 2.09 -2.14 10.83
C PRO A 44 2.66 -1.46 9.59
N GLY A 45 1.79 -1.23 8.62
CA GLY A 45 2.10 -0.54 7.36
C GLY A 45 1.97 -1.43 6.12
N ILE A 46 2.21 -0.82 4.97
CA ILE A 46 2.18 -1.43 3.65
C ILE A 46 3.61 -1.54 3.16
N GLN A 47 4.08 -2.76 2.94
CA GLN A 47 5.37 -2.97 2.29
C GLN A 47 5.21 -2.82 0.78
N VAL A 48 5.85 -1.81 0.19
CA VAL A 48 5.98 -1.62 -1.26
C VAL A 48 7.29 -2.26 -1.71
N SER A 49 7.26 -2.97 -2.84
CA SER A 49 8.44 -3.60 -3.43
C SER A 49 8.56 -3.29 -4.92
N ASN A 50 9.79 -3.14 -5.40
CA ASN A 50 10.08 -3.21 -6.83
C ASN A 50 10.58 -4.62 -7.20
N GLY A 51 10.38 -5.02 -8.45
CA GLY A 51 10.76 -6.36 -8.95
C GLY A 51 12.26 -6.70 -8.87
N THR A 52 13.10 -5.80 -8.34
CA THR A 52 14.55 -6.00 -8.15
C THR A 52 14.94 -6.31 -6.71
N GLY A 53 13.95 -6.47 -5.82
CA GLY A 53 14.16 -6.87 -4.42
C GLY A 53 14.28 -5.70 -3.43
N GLN A 54 14.22 -4.45 -3.89
CA GLN A 54 14.13 -3.32 -2.97
C GLN A 54 12.72 -3.23 -2.40
N THR A 55 12.63 -2.97 -1.10
CA THR A 55 11.35 -2.81 -0.41
C THR A 55 11.39 -1.66 0.58
N LYS A 56 10.23 -1.06 0.84
CA LYS A 56 10.03 -0.04 1.86
C LYS A 56 8.69 -0.28 2.55
N ILE A 57 8.65 -0.09 3.86
CA ILE A 57 7.40 -0.11 4.63
C ILE A 57 6.89 1.32 4.75
N CYS A 58 5.70 1.56 4.24
CA CYS A 58 4.98 2.82 4.24
C CYS A 58 3.86 2.78 5.28
N GLN A 59 3.76 3.80 6.12
CA GLN A 59 2.74 3.88 7.18
C GLN A 59 1.43 4.48 6.68
N THR A 60 1.46 5.20 5.57
CA THR A 60 0.31 5.88 4.99
C THR A 60 0.21 5.62 3.48
N LEU A 61 -0.94 5.94 2.88
CA LEU A 61 -1.08 5.90 1.42
C LEU A 61 -0.24 6.97 0.72
N GLU A 62 -0.07 8.15 1.34
CA GLU A 62 0.81 9.20 0.85
C GLU A 62 2.24 8.67 0.66
N GLU A 63 2.77 8.00 1.69
CA GLU A 63 4.09 7.37 1.64
C GLU A 63 4.20 6.25 0.59
N VAL A 64 3.09 5.59 0.25
CA VAL A 64 3.07 4.61 -0.84
C VAL A 64 3.30 5.32 -2.18
N TRP A 65 2.63 6.45 -2.43
CA TRP A 65 2.76 7.20 -3.68
C TRP A 65 4.14 7.83 -3.83
N ASP A 66 4.68 8.41 -2.76
CA ASP A 66 6.06 8.91 -2.74
C ASP A 66 7.05 7.79 -3.08
N GLN A 67 6.87 6.61 -2.48
CA GLN A 67 7.76 5.49 -2.72
C GLN A 67 7.62 4.93 -4.16
N VAL A 68 6.42 4.95 -4.74
CA VAL A 68 6.21 4.58 -6.14
C VAL A 68 6.93 5.56 -7.06
N ALA A 69 6.84 6.86 -6.81
CA ALA A 69 7.55 7.87 -7.58
C ALA A 69 9.07 7.67 -7.52
N LEU A 70 9.61 7.36 -6.32
CA LEU A 70 11.02 7.03 -6.13
C LEU A 70 11.44 5.78 -6.91
N PHE A 71 10.68 4.69 -6.84
CA PHE A 71 11.01 3.47 -7.60
C PHE A 71 10.89 3.66 -9.11
N ARG A 72 10.03 4.57 -9.57
CA ARG A 72 9.84 4.88 -10.99
C ARG A 72 10.82 5.92 -11.52
N GLY A 73 11.49 6.68 -10.65
CA GLY A 73 12.34 7.81 -11.02
C GLY A 73 11.60 8.99 -11.65
N ARG A 74 10.28 9.08 -11.47
CA ARG A 74 9.42 10.15 -11.99
C ARG A 74 8.18 10.34 -11.10
N PRO A 75 7.55 11.53 -11.09
CA PRO A 75 6.29 11.73 -10.37
C PRO A 75 5.23 10.71 -10.77
N PHE A 76 4.39 10.33 -9.80
CA PHE A 76 3.30 9.40 -9.99
C PHE A 76 2.06 9.94 -9.26
N ASP A 77 0.96 10.09 -10.00
CA ASP A 77 -0.36 10.39 -9.46
C ASP A 77 -1.25 9.15 -9.73
N PRO A 78 -1.77 8.48 -8.69
CA PRO A 78 -2.65 7.31 -8.86
C PRO A 78 -4.01 7.65 -9.49
N LEU A 79 -4.39 8.93 -9.56
CA LEU A 79 -5.63 9.41 -10.18
C LEU A 79 -5.42 9.94 -11.59
N ASP A 80 -4.17 10.09 -12.04
CA ASP A 80 -3.83 10.46 -13.41
C ASP A 80 -3.91 9.21 -14.30
N VAL A 81 -5.16 8.84 -14.62
CA VAL A 81 -5.49 7.87 -15.65
C VAL A 81 -5.25 8.52 -17.00
N GLY A 82 -4.03 8.36 -17.51
CA GLY A 82 -3.70 8.69 -18.91
C GLY A 82 -4.62 8.00 -19.91
#